data_AF-A0A950I500-F1
#
_entry.id   AF-A0A950I500-F1
#
_cell.length_a   1.000
_cell.length_b   1.000
_cell.length_c   1.000
_cell.angle_alpha   90.00
_cell.angle_beta   90.00
_cell.angle_gamma   90.00
#
_symmetry.space_group_name_H-M   'P 1'
#
loop_
_entity.id
_entity.type
_entity.pdbx_description
1 polymer ?
#
loop_
_entity_poly.entity_id
_entity_poly.type
_entity_poly.pdbx_seq_one_letter_code
_entity_poly.pdbx_strand_id
1 'polypeptide(L)'
;MSGRKTIINNTPRDVSVTLAIRAGDNPANSAGRQTVTIKAHSQTQVTYGNDSNIYLNGLSVVAVGSDGVFGEQEFVVTRGAAIDNLLNMNSVIVLNGGFVQLSSHN
;
A
#
# COMPACT_ATOMS: atom_id res chain seq x y z
N MET A 1 -16.26 -2.26 -8.93
CA MET A 1 -16.20 -1.91 -7.50
C MET A 1 -14.82 -1.40 -7.15
N SER A 2 -14.71 -0.36 -6.32
CA SER A 2 -13.43 0.10 -5.76
C SER A 2 -12.71 -1.01 -4.99
N GLY A 3 -11.37 -1.00 -5.03
CA GLY A 3 -10.54 -1.94 -4.27
C GLY A 3 -10.52 -1.62 -2.77
N ARG A 4 -10.16 -2.62 -1.96
CA ARG A 4 -10.09 -2.48 -0.50
C ARG A 4 -8.83 -3.14 0.06
N LYS A 5 -8.13 -2.43 0.95
CA LYS A 5 -6.98 -2.93 1.70
C LYS A 5 -7.19 -2.79 3.20
N THR A 6 -6.82 -3.81 3.95
CA THR A 6 -6.58 -3.70 5.38
C THR A 6 -5.10 -3.45 5.59
N ILE A 7 -4.74 -2.39 6.31
CA ILE A 7 -3.36 -2.04 6.59
C ILE A 7 -3.16 -2.11 8.09
N ILE A 8 -2.20 -2.92 8.52
CA ILE A 8 -1.88 -3.19 9.92
C ILE A 8 -0.50 -2.61 10.20
N ASN A 9 -0.44 -1.63 11.09
CA ASN A 9 0.79 -1.01 11.55
C ASN A 9 1.21 -1.60 12.89
N ASN A 10 2.15 -2.54 12.89
CA ASN A 10 2.73 -3.10 14.11
C ASN A 10 3.97 -2.32 14.57
N THR A 11 4.34 -1.23 13.91
CA THR A 11 5.48 -0.40 14.31
C THR A 11 5.11 0.51 15.48
N PRO A 12 6.09 0.96 16.29
CA PRO A 12 5.86 1.90 17.37
C PRO A 12 5.70 3.35 16.90
N ARG A 13 5.56 3.59 15.60
CA ARG A 13 5.47 4.93 14.99
C ARG A 13 4.19 5.07 14.19
N ASP A 14 3.69 6.28 14.09
CA ASP A 14 2.64 6.60 13.13
C ASP A 14 3.22 6.53 11.71
N VAL A 15 2.47 5.91 10.80
CA VAL A 15 2.90 5.66 9.42
C VAL A 15 1.91 6.24 8.44
N SER A 16 2.42 6.93 7.44
CA SER A 16 1.65 7.38 6.28
C SER A 16 1.85 6.38 5.15
N VAL A 17 0.75 5.80 4.67
CA VAL A 17 0.76 4.84 3.58
C VAL A 17 0.04 5.43 2.39
N THR A 18 0.72 5.45 1.24
CA THR A 18 0.19 5.93 -0.03
C THR A 18 0.09 4.78 -1.01
N LEU A 19 -1.13 4.49 -1.46
CA LEU A 19 -1.45 3.56 -2.52
C LEU A 19 -1.48 4.31 -3.85
N ALA A 20 -0.66 3.89 -4.82
CA ALA A 20 -0.70 4.42 -6.19
C ALA A 20 -1.71 3.61 -7.02
N ILE A 21 -2.76 4.25 -7.51
CA ILE A 21 -3.87 3.59 -8.19
C ILE A 21 -3.56 3.52 -9.69
N ARG A 22 -3.71 2.34 -10.30
CA ARG A 22 -3.52 2.11 -11.74
C ARG A 22 -4.77 2.53 -12.51
N ALA A 23 -4.58 3.19 -13.65
CA ALA A 23 -5.66 3.46 -14.59
C ALA A 23 -5.80 2.30 -15.59
N GLY A 24 -6.85 1.48 -15.44
CA GLY A 24 -7.01 0.25 -16.19
C GLY A 24 -6.00 -0.84 -15.82
N ASP A 25 -5.56 -1.63 -16.78
CA ASP A 25 -4.71 -2.82 -16.60
C ASP A 25 -3.21 -2.57 -16.87
N ASN A 26 -2.87 -1.52 -17.61
CA ASN A 26 -1.49 -1.16 -17.94
C ASN A 26 -0.77 -0.45 -16.77
N PRO A 27 0.34 -1.01 -16.23
CA PRO A 27 1.10 -0.40 -15.14
C PRO A 27 1.68 0.99 -15.43
N ALA A 28 1.85 1.37 -16.70
CA ALA A 28 2.30 2.71 -17.07
C ALA A 28 1.25 3.81 -16.78
N ASN A 29 -0.02 3.43 -16.60
CA ASN A 29 -1.13 4.37 -16.45
C ASN A 29 -1.45 4.60 -14.97
N SER A 30 -1.68 5.85 -14.57
CA SER A 30 -2.02 6.24 -13.20
C SER A 30 -3.42 6.86 -13.12
N ALA A 31 -4.21 6.46 -12.13
CA ALA A 31 -5.53 7.00 -11.82
C ALA A 31 -5.55 7.89 -10.57
N GLY A 32 -4.40 8.09 -9.91
CA GLY A 32 -4.29 8.90 -8.71
C GLY A 32 -3.64 8.15 -7.54
N ARG A 33 -3.80 8.70 -6.34
CA ARG A 33 -3.22 8.16 -5.11
C ARG A 33 -4.22 8.23 -3.96
N GLN A 34 -4.17 7.25 -3.08
CA GLN A 34 -4.90 7.24 -1.82
C GLN A 34 -3.91 7.18 -0.67
N THR A 35 -3.91 8.19 0.19
CA THR A 35 -3.04 8.27 1.35
C THR A 35 -3.86 8.09 2.63
N VAL A 36 -3.30 7.36 3.60
CA VAL A 36 -3.87 7.22 4.95
C VAL A 36 -2.75 7.29 5.98
N THR A 37 -3.04 7.89 7.13
CA THR A 37 -2.16 7.79 8.30
C THR A 37 -2.72 6.76 9.27
N ILE A 38 -1.87 5.83 9.70
CA ILE A 38 -2.21 4.77 10.64
C ILE A 38 -1.37 4.97 11.89
N LYS A 39 -2.04 5.05 13.05
CA LYS A 39 -1.35 5.20 14.33
C LYS A 39 -0.48 3.98 14.64
N ALA A 40 0.54 4.16 15.47
CA ALA A 40 1.33 3.07 16.02
C ALA A 40 0.43 1.95 16.60
N HIS A 41 0.80 0.69 16.35
CA HIS A 41 0.09 -0.51 16.83
C HIS A 41 -1.41 -0.54 16.52
N SER A 42 -1.80 -0.01 15.36
CA SER A 42 -3.20 0.09 14.94
C SER A 42 -3.39 -0.43 13.52
N GLN A 43 -4.64 -0.63 13.13
CA GLN A 43 -5.00 -1.02 11.77
C GLN A 43 -6.11 -0.13 11.23
N THR A 44 -6.14 0.02 9.91
CA THR A 44 -7.23 0.71 9.22
C THR A 44 -7.58 0.00 7.93
N GLN A 45 -8.79 0.27 7.44
CA GLN A 45 -9.23 -0.20 6.14
C GLN A 45 -9.31 0.98 5.17
N VAL A 46 -8.68 0.82 4.02
CA VAL A 46 -8.62 1.83 2.97
C VAL A 46 -9.36 1.33 1.76
N THR A 47 -10.27 2.16 1.26
CA THR A 47 -10.88 1.96 -0.06
C THR A 47 -10.11 2.80 -1.06
N TYR A 48 -9.83 2.26 -2.24
CA TYR A 48 -9.06 2.93 -3.28
C TYR A 48 -9.65 2.68 -4.67
N GLY A 49 -9.37 3.60 -5.59
CA GLY A 49 -9.81 3.48 -6.97
C GLY A 49 -11.33 3.53 -7.14
N ASN A 50 -11.82 2.91 -8.20
CA ASN A 50 -13.24 2.89 -8.57
C ASN A 50 -13.55 1.63 -9.40
N ASP A 51 -14.71 1.59 -10.05
CA ASP A 51 -15.14 0.43 -10.84
C ASP A 51 -14.25 0.08 -12.03
N SER A 52 -13.48 1.03 -12.55
CA SER A 52 -12.56 0.84 -13.66
C SER A 52 -11.09 0.75 -13.23
N ASN A 53 -10.76 1.27 -12.05
CA ASN A 53 -9.39 1.44 -11.57
C ASN A 53 -9.18 0.61 -10.30
N ILE A 54 -9.16 -0.71 -10.45
CA ILE A 54 -9.14 -1.67 -9.33
C ILE A 54 -7.73 -2.11 -8.92
N TYR A 55 -6.73 -1.83 -9.75
CA TYR A 55 -5.36 -2.27 -9.54
C TYR A 55 -4.49 -1.17 -8.91
N LEU A 56 -3.41 -1.59 -8.25
CA LEU A 56 -2.39 -0.74 -7.68
C LEU A 56 -1.10 -0.82 -8.51
N ASN A 57 -0.50 0.34 -8.76
CA ASN A 57 0.82 0.49 -9.34
C ASN A 57 1.92 0.52 -8.30
N GLY A 58 1.61 0.68 -7.03
CA GLY A 58 2.65 0.77 -6.02
C GLY A 58 2.14 1.13 -4.65
N LEU A 59 3.08 1.07 -3.73
CA LEU A 59 2.92 1.35 -2.31
C LEU A 59 4.10 2.21 -1.89
N SER A 60 3.81 3.27 -1.15
CA SER A 60 4.83 4.03 -0.43
C SER A 60 4.45 4.12 1.04
N VAL A 61 5.41 3.92 1.92
CA VAL A 61 5.24 3.99 3.37
C VAL A 61 6.27 4.97 3.91
N VAL A 62 5.81 5.94 4.69
CA VAL A 62 6.66 6.93 5.34
C VAL A 62 6.33 6.95 6.83
N ALA A 63 7.33 6.79 7.68
CA ALA A 63 7.22 6.89 9.12
C ALA A 63 8.11 8.03 9.62
N VAL A 64 7.55 8.97 10.37
CA VAL A 64 8.31 10.07 10.98
C VAL A 64 8.47 9.75 12.46
N GLY A 65 9.70 9.72 12.96
CA GLY A 65 9.98 9.60 14.39
C GLY A 65 10.93 10.69 14.87
N SER A 66 11.26 10.65 16.16
CA SER A 66 12.15 11.62 16.83
C SER A 66 13.54 11.70 16.19
N ASP A 67 14.05 10.56 15.70
CA ASP A 67 15.44 10.42 15.27
C ASP A 67 15.59 10.48 13.74
N GLY A 68 14.48 10.63 13.00
CA GLY A 68 14.50 10.72 11.54
C GLY A 68 13.24 10.22 10.84
N VAL A 69 13.27 10.32 9.52
CA VAL A 69 12.22 9.85 8.60
C VAL A 69 12.66 8.55 7.97
N PHE A 70 11.82 7.52 8.08
CA PHE A 70 11.96 6.28 7.33
C PHE A 70 10.97 6.30 6.16
N GLY A 71 11.41 5.85 4.99
CA GLY A 71 10.58 5.78 3.79
C GLY A 71 10.92 4.56 2.95
N GLU A 72 9.90 3.83 2.53
CA GLU A 72 10.00 2.71 1.58
C GLU A 72 9.00 2.92 0.45
N GLN A 73 9.38 2.60 -0.78
CA GLN A 73 8.47 2.65 -1.92
C GLN A 73 8.75 1.51 -2.90
N GLU A 74 7.69 0.90 -3.38
CA GLU A 74 7.76 -0.14 -4.40
C GLU A 74 6.71 0.14 -5.47
N PHE A 75 7.11 0.01 -6.74
CA PHE A 75 6.26 0.25 -7.89
C PHE A 75 6.31 -0.90 -8.88
N VAL A 76 5.14 -1.21 -9.45
CA VAL A 76 4.95 -2.18 -10.51
C VAL A 76 5.36 -1.56 -11.83
N VAL A 77 6.43 -2.11 -12.42
CA VAL A 77 6.85 -1.77 -13.79
C VAL A 77 6.30 -2.78 -14.80
N THR A 78 6.18 -4.05 -14.40
CA THR A 78 5.69 -5.15 -15.25
C THR A 78 4.50 -5.83 -14.61
N ARG A 79 3.41 -6.01 -15.37
CA ARG A 79 2.21 -6.72 -14.92
C ARG A 79 2.53 -8.19 -14.66
N GLY A 80 2.00 -8.75 -13.58
CA GLY A 80 2.24 -10.13 -13.14
C GLY A 80 3.58 -10.35 -12.44
N ALA A 81 4.40 -9.31 -12.26
CA ALA A 81 5.60 -9.39 -11.44
C ALA A 81 5.26 -9.65 -9.96
N ALA A 82 6.24 -10.09 -9.18
CA ALA A 82 6.04 -10.42 -7.76
C ALA A 82 5.31 -9.31 -6.98
N ILE A 83 5.74 -8.06 -7.14
CA ILE A 83 5.10 -6.90 -6.51
C ILE A 83 3.68 -6.63 -7.04
N ASP A 84 3.42 -6.86 -8.33
CA ASP A 84 2.09 -6.67 -8.91
C ASP A 84 1.09 -7.66 -8.30
N ASN A 85 1.46 -8.94 -8.27
CA ASN A 85 0.64 -9.99 -7.68
C ASN A 85 0.46 -9.74 -6.18
N LEU A 86 1.53 -9.33 -5.51
CA LEU A 86 1.50 -9.10 -4.09
C LEU A 86 0.58 -7.91 -3.72
N LEU A 87 0.59 -6.84 -4.51
CA LEU A 87 -0.33 -5.70 -4.33
C LEU A 87 -1.74 -5.96 -4.84
N ASN A 88 -1.96 -6.83 -5.82
CA ASN A 88 -3.27 -6.95 -6.47
C ASN A 88 -4.02 -8.25 -6.16
N MET A 89 -3.36 -9.25 -5.57
CA MET A 89 -3.96 -10.54 -5.19
C MET A 89 -4.14 -10.70 -3.68
N ASN A 90 -3.55 -9.81 -2.87
CA ASN A 90 -3.73 -9.81 -1.42
C ASN A 90 -4.64 -8.67 -1.00
N SER A 91 -5.29 -8.76 0.15
CA SER A 91 -6.12 -7.68 0.71
C SER A 91 -5.51 -7.04 1.95
N VAL A 92 -4.46 -7.64 2.51
CA VAL A 92 -3.82 -7.22 3.76
C VAL A 92 -2.39 -6.73 3.52
N ILE A 93 -2.01 -5.65 4.18
CA ILE A 93 -0.66 -5.08 4.20
C ILE A 93 -0.24 -5.00 5.67
N VAL A 94 0.91 -5.57 6.03
CA VAL A 94 1.42 -5.55 7.40
C VAL A 94 2.74 -4.78 7.44
N LEU A 95 2.91 -3.93 8.44
CA LEU A 95 4.10 -3.09 8.62
C LEU A 95 4.77 -3.51 9.93
N ASN A 96 5.97 -4.08 9.88
CA ASN A 96 6.68 -4.67 11.03
C ASN A 96 8.08 -4.07 11.18
N GLY A 97 8.44 -3.60 12.37
CA GLY A 97 9.85 -3.36 12.75
C GLY A 97 10.70 -2.47 11.83
N GLY A 98 10.09 -1.60 11.02
CA GLY A 98 10.79 -0.77 10.02
C GLY A 98 10.88 -1.38 8.62
N PHE A 99 10.24 -2.52 8.36
CA PHE A 99 10.08 -3.12 7.05
C PHE A 99 8.59 -3.26 6.70
N VAL A 100 8.24 -2.98 5.45
CA VAL A 100 6.93 -3.34 4.92
C VAL A 100 6.91 -4.85 4.67
N GLN A 101 6.16 -5.61 5.48
CA GLN A 101 5.95 -7.04 5.24
C GLN A 101 4.54 -7.26 4.69
N LEU A 102 4.44 -7.33 3.36
CA LEU A 102 3.18 -7.60 2.69
C LEU A 102 2.80 -9.08 2.90
N SER A 103 1.97 -9.37 3.90
CA SER A 103 1.52 -10.73 4.22
C SER A 103 0.24 -11.10 3.46
N SER A 104 0.21 -12.28 2.83
CA SER A 104 -1.04 -12.89 2.39
C SER A 104 -1.74 -13.53 3.59
N HIS A 105 -2.87 -12.98 4.02
CA HIS A 105 -3.84 -13.75 4.80
C HIS A 105 -5.05 -13.97 3.88
N ASN A 106 -5.24 -15.23 3.47
CA ASN A 106 -6.44 -15.72 2.80
C ASN A 106 -7.56 -15.92 3.82
#